data_AF-A0A1R1Y9F0-F1
#
_entry.id   AF-A0A1R1Y9F0-F1
#
_cell.length_a   1.000
_cell.length_b   1.000
_cell.length_c   1.000
_cell.angle_alpha   90.00
_cell.angle_beta   90.00
_cell.angle_gamma   90.00
#
_symmetry.space_group_name_H-M   'P 1'
#
loop_
_entity.id
_entity.type
_entity.pdbx_description
1 polymer ?
#
loop_
_entity_poly.entity_id
_entity_poly.type
_entity_poly.pdbx_seq_one_letter_code
_entity_poly.pdbx_strand_id
1 'polypeptide(L)' 'MDISPIIEYFREIGDNEQLNIKSLTIETCCLLEECGFMRASDIHRIDDAQTTTIDGTLKLVIVAPKEKRKGRQIIRPY' A
#
# COMPACT_ATOMS: atom_id res chain seq x y z
N MET A 1 14.61 13.87 4.32
CA MET A 1 14.84 12.61 3.59
C MET A 1 14.90 12.98 2.13
N ASP A 2 15.95 12.58 1.42
CA ASP A 2 16.01 12.78 -0.02
C ASP A 2 15.22 11.66 -0.69
N ILE A 3 14.10 12.02 -1.33
CA ILE A 3 13.19 11.08 -1.99
C ILE A 3 13.51 10.92 -3.49
N SER A 4 14.52 11.64 -3.99
CA SER A 4 14.90 11.62 -5.41
C SER A 4 15.14 10.20 -5.96
N PRO A 5 15.84 9.29 -5.25
CA PRO A 5 16.05 7.93 -5.76
C PRO A 5 14.75 7.13 -5.97
N ILE A 6 13.75 7.35 -5.11
CA ILE A 6 12.44 6.70 -5.22
C ILE A 6 11.65 7.26 -6.41
N ILE A 7 11.72 8.58 -6.63
CA ILE A 7 11.09 9.22 -7.79
C ILE A 7 11.74 8.76 -9.10
N GLU A 8 13.07 8.62 -9.13
CA GLU A 8 13.80 8.09 -10.28
C GLU A 8 13.42 6.63 -10.55
N TYR A 9 13.37 5.79 -9.52
CA TYR A 9 12.92 4.40 -9.64
C TYR A 9 11.52 4.29 -10.24
N PHE A 10 10.55 5.10 -9.78
CA PHE A 10 9.20 5.08 -10.34
C PHE A 10 9.15 5.53 -11.81
N ARG A 11 9.98 6.49 -12.19
CA ARG A 11 10.12 6.90 -13.60
C ARG A 11 10.70 5.79 -14.49
N GLU A 12 11.61 4.97 -13.96
CA GLU A 12 12.22 3.85 -14.68
C GLU A 12 11.25 2.67 -14.89
N ILE A 13 10.38 2.42 -13.90
CA ILE A 13 9.41 1.32 -13.93
C ILE A 13 8.36 1.51 -15.03
N GLY A 14 8.00 2.76 -15.35
CA GLY A 14 7.13 3.11 -16.47
C GLY A 14 5.67 3.39 -16.08
N ASP A 15 4.79 3.47 -17.07
CA ASP A 15 3.40 3.91 -16.88
C ASP A 15 2.58 2.89 -16.08
N ASN A 16 1.73 3.36 -15.17
CA ASN A 16 0.86 2.54 -14.32
C ASN A 16 0.02 1.52 -15.09
N GLU A 17 -0.43 1.86 -16.29
CA GLU A 17 -1.25 0.98 -17.15
C GLU A 17 -0.47 -0.25 -17.67
N GLN A 18 0.85 -0.16 -17.70
CA GLN A 18 1.74 -1.23 -18.16
C GLN A 18 2.22 -2.14 -17.02
N LEU A 19 1.99 -1.71 -15.77
CA LEU A 19 2.43 -2.44 -14.59
C LEU A 19 1.43 -3.51 -14.18
N ASN A 20 1.96 -4.65 -13.76
CA ASN A 20 1.15 -5.65 -13.12
C ASN A 20 0.72 -5.18 -11.72
N ILE A 21 -0.35 -5.77 -11.18
CA ILE A 21 -0.93 -5.42 -9.88
C ILE A 21 0.11 -5.45 -8.76
N LYS A 22 1.05 -6.40 -8.78
CA LYS A 22 2.08 -6.52 -7.75
C LYS A 22 3.05 -5.33 -7.78
N SER A 23 3.51 -4.93 -8.97
CA SER A 23 4.36 -3.74 -9.14
C SER A 23 3.63 -2.47 -8.70
N LEU A 24 2.38 -2.30 -9.13
CA LEU A 24 1.53 -1.17 -8.71
C LEU A 24 1.35 -1.12 -7.19
N THR A 25 1.17 -2.28 -6.56
CA THR A 25 1.01 -2.39 -5.11
C THR A 25 2.28 -1.97 -4.39
N ILE A 26 3.45 -2.43 -4.82
CA ILE A 26 4.74 -2.10 -4.20
C ILE A 26 5.02 -0.60 -4.31
N GLU A 27 4.86 -0.02 -5.50
CA GLU A 27 5.05 1.41 -5.73
C GLU A 27 4.11 2.26 -4.85
N THR A 28 2.82 1.92 -4.86
CA THR A 28 1.81 2.63 -4.06
C THR A 28 2.12 2.52 -2.56
N CYS A 29 2.50 1.33 -2.09
CA CYS A 29 2.88 1.11 -0.69
C CYS A 29 4.11 1.93 -0.29
N CYS A 30 5.13 1.98 -1.13
CA CYS A 30 6.32 2.79 -0.90
C CYS A 30 5.95 4.28 -0.78
N LEU A 31 5.13 4.80 -1.70
CA LEU A 31 4.63 6.18 -1.62
C LEU A 31 3.83 6.45 -0.34
N LEU A 32 2.96 5.51 0.07
CA LEU A 32 2.16 5.65 1.29
C LEU A 32 3.02 5.66 2.56
N GLU A 33 4.14 4.92 2.57
CA GLU A 33 5.10 4.92 3.68
C GLU A 33 5.89 6.23 3.73
N GLU A 34 6.49 6.63 2.61
CA GLU A 34 7.35 7.82 2.49
C GLU A 34 6.58 9.11 2.78
N CYS A 35 5.33 9.20 2.34
CA CYS A 35 4.44 10.32 2.65
C CYS A 35 3.83 10.23 4.06
N GLY A 36 4.06 9.15 4.80
CA GLY A 36 3.56 8.97 6.16
C GLY A 36 2.05 8.72 6.27
N PHE A 37 1.37 8.37 5.17
CA PHE A 37 -0.05 8.00 5.18
C PHE A 37 -0.28 6.66 5.87
N MET A 38 0.66 5.73 5.75
CA MET A 38 0.63 4.43 6.39
C MET A 38 1.97 4.13 7.06
N ARG A 39 1.95 3.36 8.16
CA ARG A 39 3.19 2.84 8.75
C ARG A 39 3.57 1.54 8.05
N ALA A 40 4.85 1.17 8.07
CA ALA A 40 5.32 -0.15 7.62
C ALA A 40 4.48 -1.32 8.17
N SER A 41 4.05 -1.24 9.43
CA SER A 41 3.22 -2.28 10.05
C SER A 41 1.79 -2.35 9.52
N ASP A 42 1.26 -1.28 8.93
CA ASP A 42 -0.02 -1.28 8.23
C ASP A 42 0.15 -1.81 6.80
N ILE A 43 1.23 -1.44 6.12
CA ILE A 43 1.59 -1.91 4.77
C ILE A 43 1.80 -3.42 4.74
N HIS A 44 2.49 -3.99 5.73
CA HIS A 44 2.69 -5.44 5.85
C HIS A 44 1.37 -6.24 6.00
N ARG A 45 0.25 -5.55 6.21
CA ARG A 45 -1.07 -6.17 6.40
C ARG A 45 -1.94 -6.01 5.16
N ILE A 46 -1.42 -5.41 4.10
CA ILE A 46 -2.04 -5.44 2.79
C ILE A 46 -1.98 -6.88 2.27
N ASP A 47 -3.12 -7.38 1.82
CA ASP A 47 -3.24 -8.69 1.18
C ASP A 47 -3.12 -8.52 -0.33
N ASP A 48 -1.95 -8.89 -0.84
CA ASP A 48 -1.62 -8.86 -2.26
C ASP A 48 -2.59 -9.71 -3.10
N ALA A 49 -3.13 -10.81 -2.55
CA ALA A 49 -4.04 -11.69 -3.27
C ALA A 49 -5.45 -11.10 -3.42
N GLN A 50 -5.83 -10.20 -2.50
CA GLN A 50 -7.10 -9.48 -2.55
C GLN A 50 -6.98 -8.07 -3.13
N THR A 51 -5.76 -7.63 -3.43
CA THR A 51 -5.50 -6.36 -4.09
C THR A 51 -5.86 -6.45 -5.56
N THR A 52 -6.67 -5.50 -6.03
CA THR A 52 -7.22 -5.51 -7.39
C THR A 52 -7.25 -4.10 -7.96
N THR A 53 -7.27 -3.98 -9.29
CA THR A 53 -7.62 -2.74 -9.96
C THR A 53 -9.10 -2.74 -10.35
N ILE A 54 -9.79 -1.63 -10.11
CA ILE A 54 -11.20 -1.43 -10.50
C ILE A 54 -11.30 -0.03 -11.09
N ASP A 55 -11.70 0.09 -12.35
CA ASP A 55 -11.88 1.36 -13.06
C ASP A 55 -10.68 2.32 -12.93
N GLY A 56 -9.46 1.80 -13.12
CA GLY A 56 -8.22 2.58 -12.99
C GLY A 56 -7.79 2.90 -11.56
N THR A 57 -8.54 2.44 -10.55
CA THR A 57 -8.21 2.63 -9.13
C THR A 57 -7.61 1.35 -8.56
N LEU A 58 -6.46 1.47 -7.88
CA LEU A 58 -5.88 0.37 -7.10
C LEU A 58 -6.58 0.24 -5.75
N LYS A 59 -7.24 -0.90 -5.52
CA LYS A 59 -7.90 -1.23 -4.26
C LYS A 59 -6.99 -2.09 -3.40
N LEU A 60 -6.38 -1.47 -2.39
CA LEU A 60 -5.59 -2.15 -1.36
C LEU A 60 -6.51 -2.73 -0.27
N VAL A 61 -6.33 -4.01 0.07
CA VAL A 61 -7.13 -4.68 1.12
C VAL A 61 -6.26 -4.90 2.35
N ILE A 62 -6.58 -4.24 3.45
CA ILE A 62 -5.85 -4.39 4.72
C ILE A 62 -6.51 -5.49 5.55
N VAL A 63 -5.80 -6.61 5.75
CA VAL A 63 -6.29 -7.76 6.51
C VAL A 63 -5.99 -7.57 8.00
N ALA A 64 -7.09 -7.46 8.75
CA ALA A 64 -7.21 -7.27 10.19
C ALA A 64 -6.94 -5.83 10.70
N PRO A 65 -7.37 -5.49 11.94
CA PRO A 65 -7.15 -4.16 12.55
C PRO A 65 -5.78 -4.01 13.21
N LYS A 66 -5.15 -2.84 13.05
CA LYS A 66 -3.80 -2.53 13.56
C LYS A 66 -3.74 -2.63 15.08
N GLU A 67 -4.76 -2.07 15.72
CA GLU A 67 -4.82 -2.01 17.18
C GLU A 67 -5.41 -3.30 17.75
N LYS A 68 -4.67 -3.90 18.66
CA LYS A 68 -5.18 -4.93 19.56
C LYS A 68 -5.25 -4.36 20.97
N ARG A 69 -6.43 -4.32 21.59
CA ARG A 69 -6.58 -4.05 23.03
C ARG A 69 -6.73 -5.38 23.75
N LYS A 70 -5.79 -5.69 24.67
CA LYS A 70 -5.75 -6.96 25.42
C LYS A 70 -5.78 -8.20 24.50
N GLY A 71 -5.04 -8.17 23.39
CA GLY A 71 -4.97 -9.27 22.42
C GLY A 71 -6.18 -9.40 21.48
N ARG A 72 -7.24 -8.59 21.67
CA ARG A 72 -8.41 -8.58 20.79
C ARG A 72 -8.30 -7.47 19.76
N GLN A 73 -8.65 -7.80 18.52
CA GLN A 73 -8.76 -6.82 17.43
C GLN A 73 -9.76 -5.72 17.79
N ILE A 74 -9.38 -4.46 17.59
CA ILE A 74 -10.31 -3.33 17.76
C ILE A 74 -10.97 -3.05 16.42
N ILE A 75 -12.26 -3.37 16.32
CA ILE A 75 -13.11 -2.94 15.21
C ILE A 75 -13.79 -1.65 15.69
N ARG A 76 -13.57 -0.54 14.97
CA ARG A 76 -14.29 0.71 15.23
C ARG A 76 -15.56 0.68 14.36
N PRO A 77 -16.77 0.83 14.94
CA PRO A 77 -17.97 0.97 14.13
C PRO A 77 -17.89 2.27 13.33
N TYR A 78 -18.28 2.19 12.06
CA TYR A 78 -18.42 3.33 11.15
C TYR A 78 -19.72 4.08 11.42
#